data_AF-A0AAE0M595-F1
#
_entry.id   AF-A0AAE0M595-F1
#
_cell.length_a   1.000
_cell.length_b   1.000
_cell.length_c   1.000
_cell.angle_alpha   90.00
_cell.angle_beta   90.00
_cell.angle_gamma   90.00
#
_symmetry.space_group_name_H-M   'P 1'
#
loop_
_entity.id
_entity.type
_entity.pdbx_description
1 polymer ?
#
loop_
_entity_poly.entity_id
_entity_poly.type
_entity_poly.pdbx_seq_one_letter_code
_entity_poly.pdbx_strand_id
1 'polypeptide(L)'
;MMASQPPPLPLWLSLPAAVTAASKTHFLIALLIAAVSLTAIIRLRSRQTTTTPTPSPSSKLKPAARAPGEWTPSSYTFPTPPAYPSWSITSTKPLPYRPFRYGPKYNVTMGLRSLKPEDWIELDSDYPRYHADKARRIASPRGPKCSITLPEAYPAALELLDELVAYLPARYPSLYQRTASGGIKNLYSGEVLETAQRPLPEDPMQMCGRLTQDDLALMIERPDGQYYLLAGSVLLAGFWRVEDKLGMPLSEIHTSGDVPQYREKLEKGMMNFFRRLKVEEVVGRNNYFFQVDDDLAWSWSIGDEESEHVSWSTAEKDRAIEHHYFRSERQSLRRLPKSGAVVFTIRTYFHKIMDIAEEDYVPGRLASAVRSWGEDVSKYKGKERYGDVLLEFLDKKHAEQIARGLDSSKEDEVRAYPY
;
A
#
# COMPACT_ATOMS: atom_id res chain seq x y z
N MET A 1 -22.51 -1.61 83.13
CA MET A 1 -23.89 -1.64 83.63
C MET A 1 -24.78 -2.22 82.54
N MET A 2 -25.55 -3.27 82.89
CA MET A 2 -26.55 -4.06 82.12
C MET A 2 -26.04 -4.75 80.85
N ALA A 3 -25.65 -6.04 80.92
CA ALA A 3 -26.45 -7.28 80.80
C ALA A 3 -26.47 -7.73 79.32
N SER A 4 -26.21 -8.98 78.90
CA SER A 4 -26.51 -10.31 79.46
C SER A 4 -25.57 -11.37 78.82
N GLN A 5 -25.34 -12.48 79.53
CA GLN A 5 -24.42 -13.56 79.12
C GLN A 5 -24.82 -14.31 77.83
N PRO A 6 -23.85 -14.90 77.10
CA PRO A 6 -24.09 -15.68 75.89
C PRO A 6 -24.43 -17.17 76.17
N PRO A 7 -25.09 -17.87 75.23
CA PRO A 7 -25.35 -19.31 75.32
C PRO A 7 -24.10 -20.15 74.94
N PRO A 8 -24.05 -21.45 75.30
CA PRO A 8 -22.89 -22.29 75.08
C PRO A 8 -22.85 -22.87 73.66
N LEU A 9 -21.63 -23.03 73.11
CA LEU A 9 -21.36 -23.89 71.95
C LEU A 9 -21.05 -25.32 72.45
N PRO A 10 -21.50 -26.38 71.74
CA PRO A 10 -21.32 -27.76 72.20
C PRO A 10 -19.89 -28.27 71.97
N LEU A 11 -19.40 -29.03 72.96
CA LEU A 11 -18.21 -29.88 72.90
C LEU A 11 -18.44 -31.13 72.02
N TRP A 12 -17.35 -31.88 71.80
CA TRP A 12 -17.20 -33.19 71.11
C TRP A 12 -16.98 -33.06 69.59
N LEU A 13 -15.93 -33.60 68.93
CA LEU A 13 -14.90 -34.57 69.30
C LEU A 13 -13.59 -34.29 68.52
N SER A 14 -12.51 -34.39 69.27
CA SER A 14 -11.16 -34.86 68.91
C SER A 14 -10.99 -35.77 67.67
N LEU A 15 -9.90 -35.51 66.91
CA LEU A 15 -8.89 -36.44 66.33
C LEU A 15 -8.35 -35.89 64.97
N PRO A 16 -7.19 -36.35 64.45
CA PRO A 16 -5.84 -36.10 64.96
C PRO A 16 -4.88 -35.53 63.88
N ALA A 17 -3.76 -34.97 64.33
CA ALA A 17 -2.61 -34.73 63.47
C ALA A 17 -1.92 -36.06 63.14
N ALA A 18 -1.98 -36.51 61.88
CA ALA A 18 -0.99 -37.37 61.23
C ALA A 18 -1.29 -37.51 59.73
N VAL A 19 -0.92 -36.50 58.94
CA VAL A 19 -0.75 -36.68 57.49
C VAL A 19 0.73 -36.99 57.26
N THR A 20 1.05 -38.27 57.12
CA THR A 20 2.41 -38.76 56.85
C THR A 20 2.93 -38.22 55.51
N ALA A 21 4.26 -38.09 55.37
CA ALA A 21 4.90 -37.58 54.14
C ALA A 21 4.44 -38.32 52.87
N ALA A 22 4.06 -39.60 52.97
CA ALA A 22 3.49 -40.37 51.88
C ALA A 22 2.17 -39.77 51.36
N SER A 23 1.29 -39.26 52.23
CA SER A 23 0.01 -38.66 51.81
C SER A 23 0.20 -37.36 51.02
N LYS A 24 1.24 -36.56 51.33
CA LYS A 24 1.58 -35.35 50.55
C LYS A 24 2.09 -35.70 49.15
N THR A 25 2.86 -36.78 49.01
CA THR A 25 3.34 -37.25 47.71
C THR A 25 2.21 -37.78 46.83
N HIS A 26 1.24 -38.51 47.41
CA HIS A 26 0.05 -38.96 46.67
C HIS A 26 -0.86 -37.80 46.27
N PHE A 27 -0.96 -36.75 47.11
CA PHE A 27 -1.72 -35.54 46.78
C PHE A 27 -1.05 -34.71 45.66
N LEU A 28 0.28 -34.61 45.66
CA LEU A 28 1.04 -33.96 44.59
C LEU A 28 0.99 -34.74 43.27
N ILE A 29 1.04 -36.08 43.32
CA ILE A 29 0.86 -36.94 42.14
C ILE A 29 -0.57 -36.82 41.60
N ALA A 30 -1.59 -36.76 42.46
CA ALA A 30 -2.98 -36.55 42.05
C ALA A 30 -3.19 -35.18 41.39
N LEU A 31 -2.56 -34.12 41.91
CA LEU A 31 -2.57 -32.78 41.30
C LEU A 31 -1.85 -32.77 39.94
N LEU A 32 -0.73 -33.48 39.81
CA LEU A 32 0.00 -33.59 38.54
C LEU A 32 -0.80 -34.37 37.49
N ILE A 33 -1.45 -35.47 37.89
CA ILE A 33 -2.34 -36.26 37.01
C ILE A 33 -3.56 -35.43 36.61
N ALA A 34 -4.15 -34.66 37.52
CA ALA A 34 -5.25 -33.75 37.22
C ALA A 34 -4.83 -32.63 36.25
N ALA A 35 -3.63 -32.06 36.42
CA ALA A 35 -3.11 -31.02 35.52
C ALA A 35 -2.79 -31.56 34.11
N VAL A 36 -2.22 -32.77 34.00
CA VAL A 36 -1.96 -33.46 32.73
C VAL A 36 -3.27 -33.88 32.06
N SER A 37 -4.25 -34.34 32.83
CA SER A 37 -5.58 -34.70 32.32
C SER A 37 -6.34 -33.47 31.84
N LEU A 38 -6.24 -32.34 32.54
CA LEU A 38 -6.86 -31.08 32.13
C LEU A 38 -6.21 -30.51 30.87
N THR A 39 -4.87 -30.58 30.73
CA THR A 39 -4.19 -30.21 29.47
C THR A 39 -4.50 -31.16 28.33
N ALA A 40 -4.66 -32.46 28.59
CA ALA A 40 -5.11 -33.43 27.59
C ALA A 40 -6.56 -33.18 27.15
N ILE A 41 -7.47 -32.85 28.09
CA ILE A 41 -8.86 -32.49 27.79
C ILE A 41 -8.94 -31.16 27.04
N ILE A 42 -8.13 -30.16 27.39
CA ILE A 42 -8.05 -28.88 26.65
C ILE A 42 -7.49 -29.11 25.25
N ARG A 43 -6.47 -29.98 25.08
CA ARG A 43 -5.95 -30.36 23.75
C ARG A 43 -6.91 -31.23 22.93
N LEU A 44 -7.73 -32.05 23.58
CA LEU A 44 -8.79 -32.86 22.94
C LEU A 44 -9.99 -31.98 22.56
N ARG A 45 -10.34 -30.99 23.38
CA ARG A 45 -11.38 -29.98 23.08
C ARG A 45 -10.92 -28.96 22.04
N SER A 46 -9.64 -28.58 22.02
CA SER A 46 -9.07 -27.76 20.94
C SER A 46 -8.89 -28.55 19.63
N ARG A 47 -8.99 -29.88 19.68
CA ARG A 47 -9.03 -30.79 18.52
C ARG A 47 -10.44 -31.11 18.04
N GLN A 48 -11.48 -30.65 18.74
CA GLN A 48 -12.86 -30.67 18.25
C GLN A 48 -13.19 -29.32 17.63
N THR A 49 -12.51 -29.02 16.52
CA THR A 49 -13.02 -28.06 15.54
C THR A 49 -14.31 -28.61 14.96
N THR A 50 -15.36 -27.78 15.05
CA THR A 50 -16.60 -27.84 14.28
C THR A 50 -16.38 -28.46 12.90
N THR A 51 -17.01 -29.60 12.66
CA THR A 51 -17.11 -30.23 11.34
C THR A 51 -18.06 -29.40 10.48
N THR A 52 -17.52 -28.40 9.80
CA THR A 52 -18.14 -27.81 8.61
C THR A 52 -18.07 -28.88 7.50
N PRO A 53 -19.12 -29.08 6.67
CA PRO A 53 -19.09 -30.09 5.62
C PRO A 53 -17.90 -29.84 4.69
N THR A 54 -17.02 -30.83 4.58
CA THR A 54 -15.88 -30.80 3.67
C THR A 54 -16.42 -30.83 2.24
N PRO A 55 -16.14 -29.84 1.37
CA PRO A 55 -16.36 -30.02 -0.05
C PRO A 55 -15.44 -31.14 -0.51
N SER A 56 -15.97 -32.11 -1.24
CA SER A 56 -15.20 -33.16 -1.92
C SER A 56 -13.94 -32.58 -2.56
N PRO A 57 -12.81 -33.30 -2.58
CA PRO A 57 -11.61 -32.83 -3.26
C PRO A 57 -11.95 -32.76 -4.75
N SER A 58 -12.36 -31.59 -5.23
CA SER A 58 -12.19 -31.30 -6.64
C SER A 58 -10.69 -31.45 -6.86
N SER A 59 -10.31 -32.35 -7.76
CA SER A 59 -8.95 -32.37 -8.25
C SER A 59 -8.69 -30.93 -8.69
N LYS A 60 -7.84 -30.20 -7.97
CA LYS A 60 -7.30 -28.94 -8.48
C LYS A 60 -6.44 -29.37 -9.67
N LEU A 61 -7.08 -29.55 -10.82
CA LEU A 61 -6.43 -29.51 -12.10
C LEU A 61 -5.57 -28.26 -12.03
N LYS A 62 -4.24 -28.43 -12.09
CA LYS A 62 -3.35 -27.30 -12.35
C LYS A 62 -3.99 -26.57 -13.53
N PRO A 63 -4.29 -25.27 -13.42
CA PRO A 63 -4.78 -24.52 -14.57
C PRO A 63 -3.86 -24.87 -15.74
N ALA A 64 -4.44 -25.32 -16.86
CA ALA A 64 -3.67 -25.61 -18.05
C ALA A 64 -2.76 -24.40 -18.28
N ALA A 65 -1.45 -24.64 -18.42
CA ALA A 65 -0.49 -23.57 -18.54
C ALA A 65 -0.84 -22.78 -19.81
N ARG A 66 -1.43 -21.59 -19.63
CA ARG A 66 -1.69 -20.63 -20.71
C ARG A 66 -0.37 -20.36 -21.43
N ALA A 67 -0.40 -20.37 -22.76
CA ALA A 67 0.77 -19.99 -23.55
C ALA A 67 1.17 -18.54 -23.20
N PRO A 68 2.46 -18.25 -22.99
CA PRO A 68 2.93 -16.90 -22.78
C PRO A 68 2.41 -15.92 -23.84
N GLY A 69 2.08 -14.70 -23.42
CA GLY A 69 1.57 -13.65 -24.32
C GLY A 69 0.11 -13.80 -24.79
N GLU A 70 -0.54 -14.94 -24.58
CA GLU A 70 -1.95 -15.13 -24.95
C GLU A 70 -2.86 -14.97 -23.74
N TRP A 71 -3.92 -14.16 -23.78
CA TRP A 71 -4.90 -14.11 -22.69
C TRP A 71 -6.27 -14.62 -23.14
N THR A 72 -6.87 -15.53 -22.36
CA THR A 72 -8.27 -15.91 -22.55
C THR A 72 -9.14 -15.01 -21.67
N PRO A 73 -10.03 -14.19 -22.26
CA PRO A 73 -10.93 -13.33 -21.49
C PRO A 73 -11.68 -14.11 -20.40
N SER A 74 -11.64 -13.60 -19.18
CA SER A 74 -12.38 -14.13 -18.04
C SER A 74 -13.79 -13.52 -18.00
N SER A 75 -14.78 -14.31 -17.57
CA SER A 75 -16.13 -13.82 -17.28
C SER A 75 -16.23 -13.09 -15.94
N TYR A 76 -15.15 -13.05 -15.16
CA TYR A 76 -15.11 -12.31 -13.90
C TYR A 76 -15.42 -10.83 -14.13
N THR A 77 -16.32 -10.30 -13.31
CA THR A 77 -16.66 -8.88 -13.27
C THR A 77 -16.19 -8.33 -11.94
N PHE A 78 -15.47 -7.20 -11.97
CA PHE A 78 -15.05 -6.54 -10.73
C PHE A 78 -16.29 -6.09 -9.94
N PRO A 79 -16.36 -6.36 -8.63
CA PRO A 79 -17.55 -6.03 -7.85
C PRO A 79 -17.76 -4.52 -7.82
N THR A 80 -19.02 -4.09 -7.94
CA THR A 80 -19.39 -2.70 -7.73
C THR A 80 -19.12 -2.32 -6.27
N PRO A 81 -18.25 -1.34 -6.00
CA PRO A 81 -17.94 -0.97 -4.63
C PRO A 81 -19.13 -0.23 -3.99
N PRO A 82 -19.33 -0.34 -2.66
CA PRO A 82 -20.22 0.57 -1.96
C PRO A 82 -19.68 2.00 -2.02
N ALA A 83 -20.58 2.99 -1.96
CA ALA A 83 -20.21 4.40 -1.83
C ALA A 83 -19.29 4.62 -0.61
N TYR A 84 -18.32 5.52 -0.74
CA TYR A 84 -17.43 5.90 0.35
C TYR A 84 -18.23 6.60 1.45
N PRO A 85 -18.31 6.02 2.67
CA PRO A 85 -19.10 6.58 3.75
C PRO A 85 -18.66 8.01 4.08
N SER A 86 -19.61 8.96 3.97
CA SER A 86 -19.36 10.37 4.31
C SER A 86 -18.20 11.01 3.57
N TRP A 87 -17.85 10.51 2.38
CA TRP A 87 -16.80 11.12 1.57
C TRP A 87 -17.14 12.54 1.17
N SER A 88 -16.14 13.41 1.23
CA SER A 88 -16.24 14.82 0.91
C SER A 88 -14.92 15.31 0.34
N ILE A 89 -15.01 15.97 -0.81
CA ILE A 89 -13.88 16.60 -1.49
C ILE A 89 -13.20 17.69 -0.65
N THR A 90 -13.86 18.21 0.39
CA THR A 90 -13.28 19.29 1.23
C THR A 90 -12.78 18.81 2.59
N SER A 91 -13.21 17.64 3.06
CA SER A 91 -12.96 17.22 4.45
C SER A 91 -12.46 15.79 4.61
N THR A 92 -12.53 14.94 3.58
CA THR A 92 -11.96 13.58 3.66
C THR A 92 -10.44 13.66 3.54
N LYS A 93 -9.75 13.62 4.67
CA LYS A 93 -8.29 13.75 4.70
C LYS A 93 -7.58 12.59 3.97
N PRO A 94 -6.41 12.85 3.36
CA PRO A 94 -5.56 11.79 2.84
C PRO A 94 -5.21 10.78 3.94
N LEU A 95 -5.17 9.49 3.59
CA LEU A 95 -4.74 8.45 4.52
C LEU A 95 -3.22 8.57 4.79
N PRO A 96 -2.79 8.55 6.07
CA PRO A 96 -1.40 8.83 6.43
C PRO A 96 -0.53 7.58 6.28
N TYR A 97 -0.22 7.21 5.03
CA TYR A 97 0.69 6.09 4.77
C TYR A 97 2.10 6.39 5.31
N ARG A 98 2.55 5.63 6.32
CA ARG A 98 3.90 5.72 6.93
C ARG A 98 4.66 4.39 6.80
N PRO A 99 5.05 3.95 5.59
CA PRO A 99 5.53 2.59 5.35
C PRO A 99 6.96 2.28 5.85
N PHE A 100 7.52 3.12 6.72
CA PHE A 100 8.84 2.96 7.30
C PHE A 100 8.76 2.25 8.65
N ARG A 101 9.77 1.42 8.95
CA ARG A 101 9.84 0.62 10.18
C ARG A 101 11.16 0.90 10.89
N TYR A 102 11.19 0.68 12.20
CA TYR A 102 12.43 0.71 12.97
C TYR A 102 13.49 -0.22 12.37
N GLY A 103 14.75 0.22 12.47
CA GLY A 103 15.93 -0.59 12.23
C GLY A 103 16.14 -1.67 13.31
N PRO A 104 17.34 -2.29 13.36
CA PRO A 104 18.57 -1.92 12.66
C PRO A 104 18.64 -2.41 11.21
N LYS A 105 17.71 -3.25 10.77
CA LYS A 105 17.77 -3.89 9.44
C LYS A 105 16.70 -3.35 8.50
N TYR A 106 17.12 -2.71 7.42
CA TYR A 106 16.25 -2.41 6.29
C TYR A 106 16.10 -3.62 5.36
N ASN A 107 14.88 -4.09 5.15
CA ASN A 107 14.60 -5.24 4.29
C ASN A 107 14.00 -4.78 2.96
N VAL A 108 14.74 -4.99 1.86
CA VAL A 108 14.21 -4.83 0.51
C VAL A 108 13.30 -6.02 0.20
N THR A 109 11.99 -5.80 0.23
CA THR A 109 10.95 -6.80 -0.05
C THR A 109 9.84 -6.19 -0.91
N MET A 110 9.01 -7.02 -1.55
CA MET A 110 7.88 -6.51 -2.34
C MET A 110 6.79 -5.83 -1.48
N GLY A 111 6.68 -6.16 -0.19
CA GLY A 111 5.75 -5.51 0.74
C GLY A 111 4.26 -5.64 0.35
N LEU A 112 3.91 -6.72 -0.35
CA LEU A 112 2.57 -6.93 -0.89
C LEU A 112 1.55 -7.27 0.20
N ARG A 113 0.35 -6.73 0.07
CA ARG A 113 -0.83 -7.01 0.90
C ARG A 113 -2.07 -7.14 0.02
N SER A 114 -3.01 -8.00 0.38
CA SER A 114 -4.32 -8.00 -0.30
C SER A 114 -5.09 -6.74 0.04
N LEU A 115 -5.75 -6.15 -0.95
CA LEU A 115 -6.67 -5.03 -0.81
C LEU A 115 -8.10 -5.51 -1.02
N LYS A 116 -9.06 -4.82 -0.38
CA LYS A 116 -10.46 -5.01 -0.73
C LYS A 116 -10.76 -4.31 -2.05
N PRO A 117 -11.75 -4.76 -2.82
CA PRO A 117 -12.12 -4.12 -4.08
C PRO A 117 -12.45 -2.62 -3.93
N GLU A 118 -13.14 -2.23 -2.86
CA GLU A 118 -13.51 -0.82 -2.57
C GLU A 118 -12.34 0.08 -2.15
N ASP A 119 -11.17 -0.52 -1.89
CA ASP A 119 -9.92 0.18 -1.61
C ASP A 119 -9.06 0.28 -2.87
N TRP A 120 -9.56 -0.03 -4.08
CA TRP A 120 -8.73 0.05 -5.28
C TRP A 120 -8.22 1.49 -5.52
N ILE A 121 -9.14 2.44 -5.69
CA ILE A 121 -8.84 3.87 -5.87
C ILE A 121 -9.25 4.66 -4.62
N GLU A 122 -8.32 5.42 -4.06
CA GLU A 122 -8.48 6.22 -2.84
C GLU A 122 -8.40 7.71 -3.17
N LEU A 123 -9.56 8.38 -3.23
CA LEU A 123 -9.65 9.82 -3.43
C LEU A 123 -9.82 10.54 -2.10
N ASP A 124 -9.28 11.74 -1.98
CA ASP A 124 -9.28 12.55 -0.77
C ASP A 124 -9.45 14.05 -1.06
N SER A 125 -9.35 14.86 -0.02
CA SER A 125 -9.53 16.30 -0.07
C SER A 125 -8.46 17.03 -0.86
N ASP A 126 -7.34 16.38 -1.19
CA ASP A 126 -6.31 16.97 -2.05
C ASP A 126 -6.66 16.81 -3.53
N TYR A 127 -7.75 16.10 -3.88
CA TYR A 127 -8.19 15.89 -5.26
C TYR A 127 -8.11 17.15 -6.14
N PRO A 128 -8.62 18.34 -5.72
CA PRO A 128 -8.50 19.57 -6.50
C PRO A 128 -7.08 19.91 -6.94
N ARG A 129 -6.09 19.80 -6.03
CA ARG A 129 -4.68 20.09 -6.32
C ARG A 129 -4.13 19.14 -7.36
N TYR A 130 -4.32 17.83 -7.15
CA TYR A 130 -3.82 16.79 -8.04
C TYR A 130 -4.48 16.86 -9.42
N HIS A 131 -5.79 17.14 -9.47
CA HIS A 131 -6.51 17.30 -10.72
C HIS A 131 -6.01 18.53 -11.50
N ALA A 132 -5.75 19.66 -10.82
CA ALA A 132 -5.18 20.85 -11.44
C ALA A 132 -3.74 20.62 -11.96
N ASP A 133 -2.89 19.94 -11.18
CA ASP A 133 -1.52 19.62 -11.61
C ASP A 133 -1.49 18.71 -12.84
N LYS A 134 -2.37 17.69 -12.87
CA LYS A 134 -2.53 16.82 -14.03
C LYS A 134 -3.02 17.58 -15.26
N ALA A 135 -4.04 18.44 -15.10
CA ALA A 135 -4.54 19.27 -16.20
C ALA A 135 -3.45 20.20 -16.76
N ARG A 136 -2.67 20.85 -15.88
CA ARG A 136 -1.52 21.69 -16.26
C ARG A 136 -0.49 20.91 -17.05
N ARG A 137 -0.16 19.69 -16.62
CA ARG A 137 0.82 18.85 -17.32
C ARG A 137 0.35 18.36 -18.67
N ILE A 138 -0.91 17.93 -18.77
CA ILE A 138 -1.50 17.51 -20.04
C ILE A 138 -1.51 18.67 -21.05
N ALA A 139 -1.81 19.88 -20.60
CA ALA A 139 -1.81 21.07 -21.46
C ALA A 139 -0.41 21.60 -21.81
N SER A 140 0.65 21.09 -21.16
CA SER A 140 2.02 21.52 -21.42
C SER A 140 2.61 20.87 -22.69
N PRO A 141 3.72 21.39 -23.23
CA PRO A 141 4.45 20.71 -24.31
C PRO A 141 4.89 19.27 -23.99
N ARG A 142 4.97 18.90 -22.71
CA ARG A 142 5.25 17.53 -22.25
C ARG A 142 4.04 16.61 -22.27
N GLY A 143 2.81 17.13 -22.36
CA GLY A 143 1.58 16.34 -22.30
C GLY A 143 1.61 15.05 -23.16
N PRO A 144 1.99 15.14 -24.46
CA PRO A 144 2.11 13.97 -25.34
C PRO A 144 3.14 12.91 -24.91
N LYS A 145 4.11 13.27 -24.07
CA LYS A 145 5.11 12.35 -23.50
C LYS A 145 4.63 11.70 -22.20
N CYS A 146 3.66 12.29 -21.51
CA CYS A 146 3.20 11.85 -20.19
C CYS A 146 2.12 10.77 -20.25
N SER A 147 1.35 10.71 -21.34
CA SER A 147 0.29 9.73 -21.55
C SER A 147 0.47 9.07 -22.91
N ILE A 148 0.81 7.79 -22.92
CA ILE A 148 1.13 7.05 -24.13
C ILE A 148 0.46 5.68 -24.08
N THR A 149 -0.26 5.32 -25.13
CA THR A 149 -0.81 3.98 -25.34
C THR A 149 -0.25 3.38 -26.63
N LEU A 150 0.54 2.31 -26.53
CA LEU A 150 0.97 1.59 -27.73
C LEU A 150 -0.22 0.88 -28.40
N PRO A 151 -0.21 0.68 -29.73
CA PRO A 151 -1.35 0.09 -30.45
C PRO A 151 -1.83 -1.25 -29.87
N GLU A 152 -0.90 -2.11 -29.46
CA GLU A 152 -1.19 -3.42 -28.86
C GLU A 152 -1.81 -3.33 -27.46
N ALA A 153 -1.60 -2.21 -26.75
CA ALA A 153 -2.17 -1.97 -25.41
C ALA A 153 -3.51 -1.23 -25.46
N TYR A 154 -3.92 -0.71 -26.63
CA TYR A 154 -5.15 0.08 -26.76
C TYR A 154 -6.42 -0.65 -26.27
N PRO A 155 -6.64 -1.96 -26.55
CA PRO A 155 -7.79 -2.68 -25.99
C PRO A 155 -7.78 -2.76 -24.46
N ALA A 156 -6.60 -2.91 -23.84
CA ALA A 156 -6.46 -2.93 -22.39
C ALA A 156 -6.70 -1.55 -21.77
N ALA A 157 -6.26 -0.47 -22.43
CA ALA A 157 -6.52 0.89 -22.00
C ALA A 157 -8.01 1.25 -22.06
N LEU A 158 -8.72 0.80 -23.10
CA LEU A 158 -10.18 0.91 -23.17
C LEU A 158 -10.89 0.16 -22.04
N GLU A 159 -10.45 -1.07 -21.75
CA GLU A 159 -11.02 -1.86 -20.66
C GLU A 159 -10.80 -1.18 -19.30
N LEU A 160 -9.59 -0.65 -19.03
CA LEU A 160 -9.33 0.12 -17.82
C LEU A 160 -10.23 1.36 -17.72
N LEU A 161 -10.41 2.08 -18.83
CA LEU A 161 -11.31 3.23 -18.87
C LEU A 161 -12.73 2.80 -18.51
N ASP A 162 -13.28 1.75 -19.12
CA ASP A 162 -14.62 1.23 -18.82
C ASP A 162 -14.78 0.84 -17.34
N GLU A 163 -13.75 0.19 -16.76
CA GLU A 163 -13.68 -0.20 -15.35
C GLU A 163 -13.68 1.01 -14.41
N LEU A 164 -12.87 2.04 -14.69
CA LEU A 164 -12.84 3.27 -13.88
C LEU A 164 -14.15 4.04 -13.97
N VAL A 165 -14.70 4.17 -15.18
CA VAL A 165 -15.98 4.86 -15.41
C VAL A 165 -17.10 4.12 -14.66
N ALA A 166 -17.00 2.79 -14.44
CA ALA A 166 -17.95 2.03 -13.62
C ALA A 166 -17.70 2.17 -12.12
N TYR A 167 -16.45 2.10 -11.71
CA TYR A 167 -16.03 2.13 -10.32
C TYR A 167 -16.28 3.49 -9.66
N LEU A 168 -15.89 4.58 -10.33
CA LEU A 168 -15.79 5.91 -9.71
C LEU A 168 -17.15 6.51 -9.33
N PRO A 169 -18.21 6.48 -10.16
CA PRO A 169 -19.54 6.96 -9.75
C PRO A 169 -20.18 6.10 -8.66
N ALA A 170 -19.86 4.80 -8.59
CA ALA A 170 -20.35 3.93 -7.52
C ALA A 170 -19.65 4.23 -6.20
N ARG A 171 -18.32 4.41 -6.22
CA ARG A 171 -17.50 4.69 -5.03
C ARG A 171 -17.62 6.14 -4.55
N TYR A 172 -17.67 7.10 -5.46
CA TYR A 172 -17.63 8.55 -5.18
C TYR A 172 -18.80 9.28 -5.90
N PRO A 173 -20.07 8.97 -5.56
CA PRO A 173 -21.23 9.51 -6.28
C PRO A 173 -21.41 11.03 -6.17
N SER A 174 -20.80 11.67 -5.15
CA SER A 174 -20.79 13.14 -5.01
C SER A 174 -19.72 13.83 -5.86
N LEU A 175 -18.77 13.07 -6.42
CA LEU A 175 -17.73 13.59 -7.31
C LEU A 175 -17.97 13.19 -8.77
N TYR A 176 -18.52 12.00 -9.02
CA TYR A 176 -18.71 11.48 -10.37
C TYR A 176 -20.13 11.04 -10.63
N GLN A 177 -20.59 11.29 -11.85
CA GLN A 177 -21.89 10.86 -12.36
C GLN A 177 -21.73 10.20 -13.74
N ARG A 178 -22.43 9.10 -13.98
CA ARG A 178 -22.55 8.51 -15.33
C ARG A 178 -23.37 9.44 -16.23
N THR A 179 -22.92 9.68 -17.46
CA THR A 179 -23.73 10.40 -18.46
C THR A 179 -24.70 9.45 -19.18
N ALA A 180 -25.77 10.00 -19.74
CA ALA A 180 -26.75 9.21 -20.50
C ALA A 180 -26.15 8.59 -21.78
N SER A 181 -25.12 9.22 -22.35
CA SER A 181 -24.37 8.75 -23.52
C SER A 181 -23.35 7.65 -23.19
N GLY A 182 -23.23 7.23 -21.92
CA GLY A 182 -22.29 6.18 -21.49
C GLY A 182 -20.91 6.68 -21.06
N GLY A 183 -20.73 8.00 -20.92
CA GLY A 183 -19.55 8.66 -20.38
C GLY A 183 -19.56 8.86 -18.86
N ILE A 184 -18.69 9.75 -18.40
CA ILE A 184 -18.57 10.16 -16.99
C ILE A 184 -18.41 11.68 -16.88
N LYS A 185 -19.15 12.27 -15.95
CA LYS A 185 -19.06 13.68 -15.58
C LYS A 185 -18.37 13.80 -14.23
N ASN A 186 -17.36 14.67 -14.16
CA ASN A 186 -16.78 15.15 -12.92
C ASN A 186 -17.63 16.33 -12.39
N LEU A 187 -18.26 16.15 -11.24
CA LEU A 187 -19.16 17.14 -10.63
C LEU A 187 -18.40 18.30 -9.98
N TYR A 188 -17.11 18.14 -9.68
CA TYR A 188 -16.26 19.21 -9.16
C TYR A 188 -15.79 20.13 -10.28
N SER A 189 -15.15 19.59 -11.32
CA SER A 189 -14.60 20.41 -12.42
C SER A 189 -15.63 20.74 -13.50
N GLY A 190 -16.77 20.05 -13.52
CA GLY A 190 -17.80 20.18 -14.55
C GLY A 190 -17.48 19.43 -15.84
N GLU A 191 -16.28 18.85 -15.95
CA GLU A 191 -15.84 18.10 -17.11
C GLU A 191 -16.72 16.89 -17.43
N VAL A 192 -16.96 16.66 -18.72
CA VAL A 192 -17.59 15.46 -19.25
C VAL A 192 -16.60 14.74 -20.16
N LEU A 193 -16.34 13.46 -19.85
CA LEU A 193 -15.59 12.55 -20.71
C LEU A 193 -16.55 11.59 -21.40
N GLU A 194 -16.66 11.72 -22.72
CA GLU A 194 -17.43 10.80 -23.55
C GLU A 194 -16.61 9.55 -23.84
N THR A 195 -16.87 8.47 -23.10
CA THR A 195 -16.07 7.23 -23.16
C THR A 195 -16.72 6.12 -23.99
N ALA A 196 -17.96 6.32 -24.47
CA ALA A 196 -18.67 5.36 -25.29
C ALA A 196 -18.46 5.55 -26.81
N GLN A 197 -18.08 6.76 -27.25
CA GLN A 197 -17.81 7.06 -28.65
C GLN A 197 -16.60 6.27 -29.17
N ARG A 198 -16.66 5.81 -30.43
CA ARG A 198 -15.52 5.18 -31.13
C ARG A 198 -15.34 5.83 -32.52
N PRO A 199 -14.11 6.24 -32.90
CA PRO A 199 -12.91 6.29 -32.07
C PRO A 199 -13.06 7.26 -30.89
N LEU A 200 -12.28 7.05 -29.83
CA LEU A 200 -12.25 8.01 -28.72
C LEU A 200 -11.66 9.35 -29.19
N PRO A 201 -12.10 10.49 -28.59
CA PRO A 201 -11.60 11.81 -28.95
C PRO A 201 -10.17 12.07 -28.47
N GLU A 202 -9.71 11.34 -27.45
CA GLU A 202 -8.37 11.44 -26.88
C GLU A 202 -7.82 10.06 -26.47
N ASP A 203 -6.54 9.99 -26.10
CA ASP A 203 -5.89 8.75 -25.67
C ASP A 203 -6.57 8.19 -24.40
N PRO A 204 -6.96 6.90 -24.37
CA PRO A 204 -7.69 6.31 -23.24
C PRO A 204 -6.90 6.36 -21.93
N MET A 205 -5.56 6.26 -21.95
CA MET A 205 -4.76 6.37 -20.73
C MET A 205 -4.77 7.81 -20.20
N GLN A 206 -4.73 8.82 -21.09
CA GLN A 206 -4.91 10.22 -20.68
C GLN A 206 -6.27 10.41 -20.00
N MET A 207 -7.35 9.86 -20.57
CA MET A 207 -8.69 9.90 -19.95
C MET A 207 -8.66 9.27 -18.55
N CYS A 208 -8.06 8.08 -18.40
CA CYS A 208 -7.93 7.40 -17.11
C CYS A 208 -7.13 8.24 -16.09
N GLY A 209 -6.04 8.86 -16.52
CA GLY A 209 -5.19 9.72 -15.70
C GLY A 209 -5.95 10.91 -15.10
N ARG A 210 -6.92 11.46 -15.84
CA ARG A 210 -7.73 12.62 -15.42
C ARG A 210 -8.84 12.27 -14.43
N LEU A 211 -9.20 11.00 -14.34
CA LEU A 211 -10.26 10.48 -13.48
C LEU A 211 -9.80 10.12 -12.06
N THR A 212 -8.50 10.14 -11.77
CA THR A 212 -7.96 9.70 -10.47
C THR A 212 -6.81 10.59 -9.99
N GLN A 213 -6.48 10.53 -8.70
CA GLN A 213 -5.24 11.14 -8.19
C GLN A 213 -4.00 10.29 -8.52
N ASP A 214 -4.18 9.02 -8.85
CA ASP A 214 -3.15 8.03 -9.14
C ASP A 214 -2.54 8.23 -10.52
N ASP A 215 -1.23 8.03 -10.66
CA ASP A 215 -0.66 7.69 -11.98
C ASP A 215 -0.96 6.23 -12.32
N LEU A 216 -1.03 5.91 -13.61
CA LEU A 216 -1.53 4.62 -14.09
C LEU A 216 -0.58 4.03 -15.14
N ALA A 217 -0.33 2.74 -15.06
CA ALA A 217 0.48 2.00 -16.02
C ALA A 217 -0.14 0.63 -16.32
N LEU A 218 0.01 0.17 -17.57
CA LEU A 218 -0.44 -1.14 -18.02
C LEU A 218 0.75 -2.02 -18.37
N MET A 219 0.86 -3.12 -17.63
CA MET A 219 1.84 -4.17 -17.85
C MET A 219 1.18 -5.35 -18.57
N ILE A 220 1.63 -5.68 -19.78
CA ILE A 220 1.03 -6.75 -20.60
C ILE A 220 2.10 -7.82 -20.89
N GLU A 221 1.70 -9.08 -20.79
CA GLU A 221 2.59 -10.21 -21.06
C GLU A 221 2.79 -10.39 -22.57
N ARG A 222 4.03 -10.60 -23.00
CA ARG A 222 4.38 -10.92 -24.40
C ARG A 222 4.74 -12.41 -24.57
N PRO A 223 4.92 -12.91 -25.81
CA PRO A 223 5.19 -14.33 -26.08
C PRO A 223 6.46 -14.91 -25.42
N ASP A 224 7.38 -14.06 -24.97
CA ASP A 224 8.55 -14.47 -24.19
C ASP A 224 8.24 -14.71 -22.69
N GLY A 225 7.00 -14.46 -22.26
CA GLY A 225 6.53 -14.62 -20.89
C GLY A 225 6.89 -13.47 -19.96
N GLN A 226 7.48 -12.39 -20.48
CA GLN A 226 7.76 -11.18 -19.70
C GLN A 226 6.61 -10.18 -19.79
N TYR A 227 6.47 -9.37 -18.74
CA TYR A 227 5.51 -8.28 -18.68
C TYR A 227 6.18 -6.98 -19.10
N TYR A 228 5.59 -6.28 -20.05
CA TYR A 228 6.11 -5.05 -20.62
C TYR A 228 5.22 -3.86 -20.27
N LEU A 229 5.82 -2.70 -20.02
CA LEU A 229 5.07 -1.44 -19.88
C LEU A 229 4.65 -0.95 -21.27
N LEU A 230 3.38 -1.08 -21.61
CA LEU A 230 2.90 -0.81 -22.98
C LEU A 230 1.89 0.33 -23.06
N ALA A 231 1.38 0.79 -21.93
CA ALA A 231 0.65 2.04 -21.84
C ALA A 231 0.80 2.67 -20.46
N GLY A 232 0.67 3.99 -20.37
CA GLY A 232 0.74 4.72 -19.11
C GLY A 232 0.18 6.13 -19.21
N SER A 233 -0.35 6.63 -18.10
CA SER A 233 -0.55 8.06 -17.86
C SER A 233 0.16 8.39 -16.55
N VAL A 234 1.36 8.94 -16.69
CA VAL A 234 2.30 9.19 -15.60
C VAL A 234 2.59 10.67 -15.59
N LEU A 235 1.89 11.37 -14.71
CA LEU A 235 1.89 12.83 -14.62
C LEU A 235 2.55 13.31 -13.33
N LEU A 236 2.56 12.50 -12.28
CA LEU A 236 2.96 12.88 -10.93
C LEU A 236 4.05 11.96 -10.34
N ALA A 237 4.85 11.32 -11.19
CA ALA A 237 5.87 10.34 -10.81
C ALA A 237 7.04 10.92 -9.99
N GLY A 238 7.32 12.22 -10.12
CA GLY A 238 8.35 12.92 -9.36
C GLY A 238 9.80 12.64 -9.78
N PHE A 239 10.14 11.39 -10.15
CA PHE A 239 11.54 10.97 -10.35
C PHE A 239 11.81 10.11 -11.59
N TRP A 240 10.79 9.82 -12.39
CA TRP A 240 10.94 9.04 -13.61
C TRP A 240 9.88 9.42 -14.62
N ARG A 241 10.13 9.04 -15.88
CA ARG A 241 9.32 9.41 -17.04
C ARG A 241 8.82 8.16 -17.73
N VAL A 242 7.58 8.16 -18.21
CA VAL A 242 6.98 6.97 -18.85
C VAL A 242 7.62 6.69 -20.20
N GLU A 243 7.96 7.73 -20.96
CA GLU A 243 8.61 7.63 -22.26
C GLU A 243 9.98 6.93 -22.18
N ASP A 244 10.69 7.04 -21.05
CA ASP A 244 11.98 6.37 -20.83
C ASP A 244 11.82 4.87 -20.60
N LYS A 245 10.62 4.41 -20.22
CA LYS A 245 10.35 3.05 -19.75
C LYS A 245 9.37 2.30 -20.67
N LEU A 246 8.72 3.00 -21.59
CA LEU A 246 7.74 2.43 -22.49
C LEU A 246 8.39 1.37 -23.39
N GLY A 247 7.74 0.21 -23.51
CA GLY A 247 8.24 -0.92 -24.29
C GLY A 247 9.31 -1.76 -23.60
N MET A 248 9.72 -1.41 -22.37
CA MET A 248 10.68 -2.19 -21.60
C MET A 248 9.99 -3.32 -20.80
N PRO A 249 10.65 -4.49 -20.63
CA PRO A 249 10.18 -5.51 -19.73
C PRO A 249 10.36 -5.10 -18.26
N LEU A 250 9.55 -5.69 -17.38
CA LEU A 250 9.52 -5.38 -15.95
C LEU A 250 10.90 -5.44 -15.28
N SER A 251 11.75 -6.39 -15.67
CA SER A 251 13.11 -6.49 -15.16
C SER A 251 13.95 -5.29 -15.57
N GLU A 252 13.94 -4.94 -16.86
CA GLU A 252 14.73 -3.83 -17.40
C GLU A 252 14.31 -2.48 -16.84
N ILE A 253 13.01 -2.26 -16.61
CA ILE A 253 12.50 -1.03 -15.96
C ILE A 253 13.19 -0.81 -14.60
N HIS A 254 13.34 -1.89 -13.82
CA HIS A 254 13.92 -1.81 -12.48
C HIS A 254 15.46 -1.82 -12.49
N THR A 255 16.09 -2.57 -13.40
CA THR A 255 17.55 -2.59 -13.49
C THR A 255 18.11 -1.31 -14.10
N SER A 256 17.43 -0.72 -15.09
CA SER A 256 17.82 0.57 -15.67
C SER A 256 17.53 1.76 -14.74
N GLY A 257 16.63 1.57 -13.78
CA GLY A 257 16.38 2.53 -12.70
C GLY A 257 17.26 2.31 -11.47
N ASP A 258 18.30 1.47 -11.54
CA ASP A 258 19.23 1.15 -10.45
C ASP A 258 18.56 0.80 -9.11
N VAL A 259 17.43 0.09 -9.17
CA VAL A 259 16.71 -0.32 -7.95
C VAL A 259 17.61 -1.24 -7.11
N PRO A 260 17.94 -0.86 -5.86
CA PRO A 260 18.88 -1.63 -5.04
C PRO A 260 18.43 -3.07 -4.80
N GLN A 261 19.36 -4.01 -4.96
CA GLN A 261 19.17 -5.45 -4.67
C GLN A 261 18.06 -6.10 -5.53
N TYR A 262 17.68 -5.48 -6.66
CA TYR A 262 16.56 -5.95 -7.47
C TYR A 262 16.81 -7.35 -8.03
N ARG A 263 17.93 -7.56 -8.73
CA ARG A 263 18.26 -8.84 -9.39
C ARG A 263 18.36 -9.96 -8.36
N GLU A 264 18.96 -9.68 -7.22
CA GLU A 264 19.27 -10.68 -6.20
C GLU A 264 18.07 -11.03 -5.33
N LYS A 265 17.19 -10.05 -5.02
CA LYS A 265 16.12 -10.22 -4.02
C LYS A 265 14.70 -10.08 -4.54
N LEU A 266 14.46 -9.31 -5.61
CA LEU A 266 13.11 -8.93 -6.02
C LEU A 266 12.68 -9.56 -7.35
N GLU A 267 13.55 -9.59 -8.34
CA GLU A 267 13.23 -9.91 -9.74
C GLU A 267 12.41 -11.21 -9.87
N LYS A 268 12.98 -12.33 -9.41
CA LYS A 268 12.32 -13.65 -9.46
C LYS A 268 10.97 -13.64 -8.74
N GLY A 269 10.88 -13.00 -7.58
CA GLY A 269 9.64 -12.92 -6.80
C GLY A 269 8.57 -12.13 -7.54
N MET A 270 8.97 -10.99 -8.13
CA MET A 270 8.10 -10.07 -8.84
C MET A 270 7.57 -10.67 -10.13
N MET A 271 8.43 -11.27 -10.96
CA MET A 271 8.00 -11.97 -12.18
C MET A 271 7.01 -13.10 -11.87
N ASN A 272 7.29 -13.89 -10.82
CA ASN A 272 6.38 -14.95 -10.38
C ASN A 272 5.06 -14.42 -9.80
N PHE A 273 5.06 -13.24 -9.20
CA PHE A 273 3.86 -12.58 -8.73
C PHE A 273 3.00 -12.15 -9.93
N PHE A 274 3.57 -11.39 -10.87
CA PHE A 274 2.86 -10.93 -12.07
C PHE A 274 2.24 -12.08 -12.84
N ARG A 275 2.94 -13.21 -13.02
CA ARG A 275 2.38 -14.38 -13.70
C ARG A 275 1.20 -15.05 -12.96
N ARG A 276 1.19 -14.99 -11.62
CA ARG A 276 0.20 -15.70 -10.78
C ARG A 276 -0.98 -14.84 -10.35
N LEU A 277 -0.86 -13.52 -10.43
CA LEU A 277 -1.91 -12.58 -10.03
C LEU A 277 -3.20 -12.90 -10.78
N LYS A 278 -4.28 -13.18 -10.04
CA LYS A 278 -5.58 -13.51 -10.62
C LYS A 278 -6.45 -12.27 -10.80
N VAL A 279 -7.53 -12.41 -11.56
CA VAL A 279 -8.45 -11.29 -11.87
C VAL A 279 -9.30 -10.87 -10.66
N GLU A 280 -9.48 -11.78 -9.70
CA GLU A 280 -10.22 -11.56 -8.46
C GLU A 280 -9.38 -10.85 -7.38
N GLU A 281 -8.07 -10.77 -7.57
CA GLU A 281 -7.13 -10.25 -6.57
C GLU A 281 -6.79 -8.79 -6.86
N VAL A 282 -6.88 -7.96 -5.82
CA VAL A 282 -6.27 -6.62 -5.79
C VAL A 282 -5.18 -6.65 -4.75
N VAL A 283 -3.98 -6.23 -5.13
CA VAL A 283 -2.80 -6.27 -4.26
C VAL A 283 -2.22 -4.88 -4.13
N GLY A 284 -1.92 -4.48 -2.90
CA GLY A 284 -1.34 -3.19 -2.57
C GLY A 284 0.08 -3.35 -2.04
N ARG A 285 0.87 -2.29 -2.17
CA ARG A 285 2.10 -2.08 -1.42
C ARG A 285 2.29 -0.59 -1.19
N ASN A 286 3.24 -0.27 -0.34
CA ASN A 286 3.65 1.12 -0.16
C ASN A 286 5.15 1.24 -0.39
N ASN A 287 5.54 2.36 -0.96
CA ASN A 287 6.92 2.80 -1.09
C ASN A 287 7.03 4.23 -0.55
N TYR A 288 8.24 4.70 -0.26
CA TYR A 288 8.44 6.09 0.14
C TYR A 288 9.79 6.61 -0.28
N PHE A 289 9.88 7.92 -0.48
CA PHE A 289 11.05 8.69 -0.83
C PHE A 289 11.01 10.03 -0.10
N PHE A 290 12.10 10.77 -0.26
CA PHE A 290 12.19 12.16 0.15
C PHE A 290 12.40 13.01 -1.09
N GLN A 291 11.92 14.24 -1.02
CA GLN A 291 12.13 15.27 -2.02
C GLN A 291 12.61 16.51 -1.29
N VAL A 292 13.55 17.25 -1.86
CA VAL A 292 14.05 18.51 -1.27
C VAL A 292 13.53 19.72 -2.03
N ASP A 293 12.37 19.56 -2.65
CA ASP A 293 11.59 20.60 -3.32
C ASP A 293 10.09 20.30 -3.18
N ASP A 294 9.27 21.26 -3.58
CA ASP A 294 7.82 21.28 -3.38
C ASP A 294 6.99 20.91 -4.62
N ASP A 295 7.62 20.55 -5.74
CA ASP A 295 6.90 20.21 -6.97
C ASP A 295 6.51 18.72 -6.97
N LEU A 296 5.22 18.47 -6.78
CA LEU A 296 4.64 17.13 -6.76
C LEU A 296 4.92 16.35 -8.05
N ALA A 297 4.91 17.06 -9.19
CA ALA A 297 4.86 16.42 -10.48
C ALA A 297 6.24 15.97 -10.94
N TRP A 298 7.25 16.81 -10.72
CA TRP A 298 8.64 16.51 -11.02
C TRP A 298 9.58 17.18 -10.02
N SER A 299 10.48 16.40 -9.42
CA SER A 299 11.50 16.93 -8.53
C SER A 299 12.59 17.63 -9.34
N TRP A 300 12.53 18.95 -9.41
CA TRP A 300 13.59 19.73 -10.06
C TRP A 300 14.94 19.60 -9.33
N SER A 301 14.96 19.13 -8.08
CA SER A 301 16.20 18.83 -7.35
C SER A 301 17.05 17.74 -8.00
N ILE A 302 16.46 16.84 -8.78
CA ILE A 302 17.22 15.80 -9.52
C ILE A 302 17.59 16.21 -10.94
N GLY A 303 17.36 17.48 -11.31
CA GLY A 303 17.61 18.02 -12.64
C GLY A 303 16.34 18.37 -13.39
N ASP A 304 16.51 19.02 -14.55
CA ASP A 304 15.40 19.38 -15.43
C ASP A 304 14.76 18.13 -16.06
N GLU A 305 13.43 18.10 -16.17
CA GLU A 305 12.69 16.92 -16.64
C GLU A 305 13.01 16.56 -18.11
N GLU A 306 13.46 17.49 -18.94
CA GLU A 306 13.88 17.22 -20.32
C GLU A 306 15.33 16.72 -20.41
N SER A 307 16.09 16.75 -19.32
CA SER A 307 17.49 16.29 -19.33
C SER A 307 17.58 14.79 -19.58
N GLU A 308 18.55 14.36 -20.39
CA GLU A 308 18.78 12.93 -20.67
C GLU A 308 19.12 12.15 -19.39
N HIS A 309 19.88 12.80 -18.49
CA HIS A 309 20.28 12.23 -17.21
C HIS A 309 19.78 13.09 -16.06
N VAL A 310 19.21 12.41 -15.07
CA VAL A 310 18.69 13.01 -13.83
C VAL A 310 19.36 12.30 -12.66
N SER A 311 19.69 13.04 -11.61
CA SER A 311 20.47 12.50 -10.51
C SER A 311 20.35 13.35 -9.26
N TRP A 312 20.31 12.70 -8.10
CA TRP A 312 20.47 13.37 -6.81
C TRP A 312 21.76 14.19 -6.69
N SER A 313 22.77 13.93 -7.53
CA SER A 313 24.00 14.72 -7.53
C SER A 313 23.78 16.20 -7.88
N THR A 314 22.69 16.55 -8.56
CA THR A 314 22.35 17.95 -8.89
C THR A 314 21.60 18.65 -7.76
N ALA A 315 21.09 17.91 -6.78
CA ALA A 315 20.39 18.50 -5.65
C ALA A 315 21.33 19.37 -4.83
N GLU A 316 20.84 20.54 -4.44
CA GLU A 316 21.48 21.38 -3.44
C GLU A 316 21.67 20.55 -2.16
N LYS A 317 22.90 20.53 -1.66
CA LYS A 317 23.25 19.77 -0.46
C LYS A 317 22.82 20.55 0.78
N ASP A 318 22.26 19.85 1.76
CA ASP A 318 21.93 20.37 3.08
C ASP A 318 20.94 21.56 3.03
N ARG A 319 19.95 21.50 2.11
CA ARG A 319 18.84 22.46 2.10
C ARG A 319 18.15 22.51 3.46
N ALA A 320 17.55 23.65 3.78
CA ALA A 320 16.80 23.78 5.02
C ALA A 320 15.57 22.84 5.07
N ILE A 321 15.18 22.43 6.29
CA ILE A 321 14.17 21.38 6.51
C ILE A 321 12.78 21.74 5.97
N GLU A 322 12.45 23.04 5.87
CA GLU A 322 11.20 23.54 5.30
C GLU A 322 11.01 23.17 3.82
N HIS A 323 12.09 22.82 3.12
CA HIS A 323 12.07 22.34 1.74
C HIS A 323 12.01 20.82 1.64
N HIS A 324 11.99 20.09 2.75
CA HIS A 324 11.97 18.63 2.75
C HIS A 324 10.53 18.11 2.75
N TYR A 325 10.24 17.25 1.78
CA TYR A 325 8.95 16.61 1.61
C TYR A 325 9.09 15.09 1.73
N PHE A 326 8.17 14.51 2.50
CA PHE A 326 7.92 13.09 2.51
C PHE A 326 7.01 12.71 1.35
N ARG A 327 7.51 11.85 0.47
CA ARG A 327 6.74 11.29 -0.64
C ARG A 327 6.44 9.83 -0.33
N SER A 328 5.17 9.48 -0.12
CA SER A 328 4.74 8.08 0.02
C SER A 328 3.89 7.69 -1.17
N GLU A 329 4.16 6.53 -1.74
CA GLU A 329 3.40 5.98 -2.85
C GLU A 329 2.64 4.76 -2.37
N ARG A 330 1.30 4.83 -2.42
CA ARG A 330 0.45 3.66 -2.33
C ARG A 330 0.28 3.11 -3.73
N GLN A 331 0.76 1.90 -3.93
CA GLN A 331 0.77 1.25 -5.23
C GLN A 331 -0.19 0.08 -5.23
N SER A 332 -1.05 -0.02 -6.25
CA SER A 332 -1.97 -1.14 -6.41
C SER A 332 -1.73 -1.90 -7.72
N LEU A 333 -1.94 -3.21 -7.69
CA LEU A 333 -1.81 -4.12 -8.82
C LEU A 333 -3.09 -4.94 -8.94
N ARG A 334 -3.70 -4.89 -10.13
CA ARG A 334 -4.92 -5.63 -10.46
C ARG A 334 -4.84 -6.14 -11.90
N ARG A 335 -5.27 -7.37 -12.15
CA ARG A 335 -5.41 -7.88 -13.52
C ARG A 335 -6.80 -7.57 -14.10
N LEU A 336 -6.83 -7.05 -15.31
CA LEU A 336 -8.04 -6.83 -16.09
C LEU A 336 -8.57 -8.16 -16.68
N PRO A 337 -9.87 -8.47 -16.53
CA PRO A 337 -10.42 -9.77 -16.90
C PRO A 337 -10.45 -10.05 -18.41
N LYS A 338 -10.69 -9.05 -19.27
CA LYS A 338 -10.83 -9.23 -20.73
C LYS A 338 -9.49 -9.24 -21.44
N SER A 339 -8.61 -8.29 -21.14
CA SER A 339 -7.31 -8.13 -21.80
C SER A 339 -6.18 -8.89 -21.11
N GLY A 340 -6.31 -9.20 -19.82
CA GLY A 340 -5.25 -9.84 -19.03
C GLY A 340 -4.13 -8.89 -18.61
N ALA A 341 -4.20 -7.61 -18.99
CA ALA A 341 -3.25 -6.59 -18.59
C ALA A 341 -3.25 -6.42 -17.07
N VAL A 342 -2.08 -6.19 -16.49
CA VAL A 342 -1.95 -5.82 -15.08
C VAL A 342 -1.89 -4.31 -14.99
N VAL A 343 -2.92 -3.73 -14.37
CA VAL A 343 -2.98 -2.32 -14.04
C VAL A 343 -2.15 -2.07 -12.80
N PHE A 344 -1.25 -1.11 -12.90
CA PHE A 344 -0.45 -0.59 -11.81
C PHE A 344 -0.90 0.85 -11.54
N THR A 345 -1.46 1.10 -10.35
CA THR A 345 -1.81 2.46 -9.91
C THR A 345 -0.79 2.95 -8.89
N ILE A 346 -0.45 4.24 -8.94
CA ILE A 346 0.54 4.89 -8.07
C ILE A 346 -0.10 6.14 -7.48
N ARG A 347 -0.69 6.02 -6.29
CA ARG A 347 -1.21 7.15 -5.51
C ARG A 347 -0.09 7.78 -4.69
N THR A 348 0.34 8.98 -5.08
CA THR A 348 1.39 9.74 -4.40
C THR A 348 0.82 10.63 -3.30
N TYR A 349 1.21 10.41 -2.06
CA TYR A 349 1.02 11.30 -0.92
C TYR A 349 2.27 12.16 -0.75
N PHE A 350 2.10 13.48 -0.62
CA PHE A 350 3.21 14.43 -0.62
C PHE A 350 3.02 15.44 0.49
N HIS A 351 3.84 15.34 1.53
CA HIS A 351 3.68 16.11 2.78
C HIS A 351 5.01 16.77 3.15
N LYS A 352 4.98 17.93 3.78
CA LYS A 352 6.19 18.47 4.39
C LYS A 352 6.64 17.54 5.52
N ILE A 353 7.95 17.36 5.65
CA ILE A 353 8.52 16.58 6.76
C ILE A 353 8.15 17.20 8.10
N MET A 354 8.10 18.52 8.17
CA MET A 354 7.69 19.25 9.37
C MET A 354 6.29 18.85 9.84
N ASP A 355 5.33 18.68 8.92
CA ASP A 355 3.95 18.34 9.28
C ASP A 355 3.84 16.92 9.83
N ILE A 356 4.48 15.95 9.16
CA ILE A 356 4.41 14.55 9.60
C ILE A 356 5.23 14.30 10.87
N ALA A 357 6.22 15.16 11.17
CA ALA A 357 7.03 15.05 12.37
C ALA A 357 6.30 15.50 13.65
N GLU A 358 5.13 16.13 13.53
CA GLU A 358 4.25 16.39 14.67
C GLU A 358 3.48 15.14 15.10
N GLU A 359 3.31 14.14 14.22
CA GLU A 359 2.63 12.89 14.53
C GLU A 359 3.45 12.08 15.54
N ASP A 360 2.80 11.63 16.63
CA ASP A 360 3.40 10.78 17.65
C ASP A 360 4.12 9.59 17.00
N TYR A 361 5.31 9.27 17.50
CA TYR A 361 6.15 8.14 17.08
C TYR A 361 6.80 8.27 15.68
N VAL A 362 6.26 9.11 14.79
CA VAL A 362 6.77 9.25 13.42
C VAL A 362 8.23 9.70 13.36
N PRO A 363 8.68 10.76 14.05
CA PRO A 363 10.07 11.22 13.97
C PRO A 363 11.09 10.15 14.33
N GLY A 364 10.91 9.50 15.49
CA GLY A 364 11.84 8.48 15.99
C GLY A 364 11.92 7.27 15.08
N ARG A 365 10.76 6.81 14.58
CA ARG A 365 10.70 5.67 13.66
C ARG A 365 11.27 5.98 12.29
N LEU A 366 10.99 7.17 11.75
CA LEU A 366 11.52 7.60 10.46
C LEU A 366 13.04 7.77 10.52
N ALA A 367 13.56 8.39 11.58
CA ALA A 367 15.00 8.53 11.79
C ALA A 367 15.68 7.16 11.93
N SER A 368 15.10 6.24 12.70
CA SER A 368 15.58 4.86 12.79
C SER A 368 15.60 4.15 11.43
N ALA A 369 14.55 4.31 10.63
CA ALA A 369 14.47 3.72 9.30
C ALA A 369 15.58 4.27 8.38
N VAL A 370 15.78 5.59 8.32
CA VAL A 370 16.80 6.24 7.48
C VAL A 370 18.23 5.85 7.92
N ARG A 371 18.46 5.62 9.21
CA ARG A 371 19.73 5.09 9.72
C ARG A 371 19.97 3.64 9.34
N SER A 372 18.91 2.85 9.16
CA SER A 372 19.00 1.42 8.84
C SER A 372 19.26 1.10 7.36
N TRP A 373 19.21 2.11 6.48
CA TRP A 373 19.47 1.92 5.06
C TRP A 373 20.92 1.50 4.82
N GLY A 374 21.11 0.49 3.98
CA GLY A 374 22.41 0.16 3.41
C GLY A 374 22.95 1.28 2.52
N GLU A 375 24.22 1.19 2.15
CA GLU A 375 24.90 2.17 1.29
C GLU A 375 24.21 2.31 -0.08
N ASP A 376 23.81 1.19 -0.68
CA ASP A 376 23.09 1.11 -1.95
C ASP A 376 21.74 1.84 -1.91
N VAL A 377 20.91 1.57 -0.88
CA VAL A 377 19.63 2.24 -0.67
C VAL A 377 19.83 3.73 -0.36
N SER A 378 20.85 4.06 0.44
CA SER A 378 21.18 5.45 0.79
C SER A 378 21.55 6.25 -0.45
N LYS A 379 22.40 5.70 -1.33
CA LYS A 379 22.78 6.34 -2.60
C LYS A 379 21.57 6.49 -3.52
N TYR A 380 20.81 5.42 -3.72
CA TYR A 380 19.62 5.43 -4.57
C TYR A 380 18.58 6.47 -4.14
N LYS A 381 18.38 6.63 -2.82
CA LYS A 381 17.45 7.62 -2.27
C LYS A 381 18.07 9.00 -2.07
N GLY A 382 19.33 9.23 -2.48
CA GLY A 382 19.97 10.55 -2.38
C GLY A 382 20.31 11.00 -0.96
N LYS A 383 20.43 10.07 0.02
CA LYS A 383 20.63 10.39 1.44
C LYS A 383 21.80 11.34 1.70
N GLU A 384 22.88 11.27 0.91
CA GLU A 384 24.03 12.17 1.02
C GLU A 384 23.66 13.66 0.89
N ARG A 385 22.55 13.98 0.22
CA ARG A 385 22.13 15.35 -0.07
C ARG A 385 21.33 16.01 1.04
N TYR A 386 20.60 15.21 1.82
CA TYR A 386 19.61 15.71 2.77
C TYR A 386 19.62 15.01 4.13
N GLY A 387 20.36 13.90 4.24
CA GLY A 387 20.27 12.98 5.35
C GLY A 387 20.66 13.61 6.69
N ASP A 388 21.67 14.47 6.70
CA ASP A 388 22.17 15.09 7.93
C ASP A 388 21.14 16.08 8.50
N VAL A 389 20.65 17.02 7.68
CA VAL A 389 19.58 17.97 8.05
C VAL A 389 18.31 17.24 8.47
N LEU A 390 17.90 16.22 7.71
CA LEU A 390 16.72 15.42 8.01
C LEU A 390 16.85 14.71 9.37
N LEU A 391 17.97 14.03 9.62
CA LEU A 391 18.16 13.25 10.84
C LEU A 391 18.27 14.15 12.07
N GLU A 392 18.97 15.28 11.97
CA GLU A 392 19.04 16.26 13.06
C GLU A 392 17.66 16.76 13.46
N PHE A 393 16.84 17.14 12.47
CA PHE A 393 15.48 17.60 12.72
C PHE A 393 14.61 16.51 13.35
N LEU A 394 14.61 15.30 12.79
CA LEU A 394 13.77 14.20 13.29
C LEU A 394 14.18 13.77 14.70
N ASP A 395 15.47 13.77 15.04
CA ASP A 395 15.93 13.47 16.39
C ASP A 395 15.46 14.53 17.39
N LYS A 396 15.55 15.81 17.02
CA LYS A 396 15.05 16.90 17.85
C LYS A 396 13.55 16.74 18.10
N LYS A 397 12.75 16.51 17.05
CA LYS A 397 11.29 16.29 17.18
C LYS A 397 11.00 15.05 18.01
N HIS A 398 11.76 13.96 17.85
CA HIS A 398 11.60 12.78 18.69
C HIS A 398 11.90 13.07 20.17
N ALA A 399 12.98 13.79 20.47
CA ALA A 399 13.33 14.18 21.83
C ALA A 399 12.25 15.08 22.47
N GLU A 400 11.67 16.02 21.69
CA GLU A 400 10.52 16.82 22.12
C GLU A 400 9.31 15.94 22.46
N GLN A 401 9.01 14.92 21.65
CA GLN A 401 7.93 13.97 21.91
C GLN A 401 8.16 13.17 23.20
N ILE A 402 9.39 12.69 23.45
CA ILE A 402 9.74 11.99 24.69
C ILE A 402 9.65 12.94 25.89
N ALA A 403 10.14 14.17 25.78
CA ALA A 403 10.11 15.16 26.85
C ALA A 403 8.68 15.53 27.28
N ARG A 404 7.70 15.50 26.37
CA ARG A 404 6.27 15.67 26.69
C ARG A 404 5.58 14.40 27.18
N GLY A 405 6.31 13.31 27.40
CA GLY A 405 5.81 12.07 28.01
C GLY A 405 5.37 10.98 27.03
N LEU A 406 5.78 11.04 25.75
CA LEU A 406 5.50 9.96 24.80
C LEU A 406 6.23 8.67 25.23
N ASP A 407 5.48 7.59 25.43
CA ASP A 407 6.01 6.28 25.79
C ASP A 407 6.23 5.42 24.54
N SER A 408 7.47 5.38 24.03
CA SER A 408 7.81 4.61 22.81
C SER A 408 7.54 3.11 22.92
N SER A 409 7.40 2.54 24.12
CA SER A 409 7.10 1.12 24.26
C SER A 409 5.68 0.75 23.82
N LYS A 410 4.78 1.74 23.75
CA LYS A 410 3.37 1.56 23.41
C LYS A 410 3.05 1.75 21.93
N GLU A 411 4.03 2.10 21.10
CA GLU A 411 3.76 2.36 19.68
C GLU A 411 3.11 1.15 19.00
N ASP A 412 3.58 -0.06 19.27
CA ASP A 412 3.05 -1.27 18.65
C ASP A 412 1.58 -1.54 18.99
N GLU A 413 1.07 -0.96 20.08
CA GLU A 413 -0.34 -1.05 20.48
C GLU A 413 -1.23 -0.08 19.70
N VAL A 414 -0.68 1.04 19.24
CA VAL A 414 -1.42 2.10 18.52
C VAL A 414 -1.18 2.09 17.01
N ARG A 415 -0.08 1.47 16.56
CA ARG A 415 0.29 1.37 15.16
C ARG A 415 -0.55 0.32 14.43
N ALA A 416 -1.58 0.77 13.73
CA ALA A 416 -2.30 -0.03 12.75
C ALA A 416 -1.79 0.25 11.32
N TYR A 417 -2.28 -0.44 10.30
CA TYR A 417 -2.20 0.09 8.93
C TYR A 417 -3.21 1.24 8.80
N PRO A 418 -2.95 2.35 8.08
CA PRO A 418 -1.81 2.68 7.21
C PRO A 418 -0.54 3.26 7.87
N TYR A 419 -0.27 2.97 9.14
CA TYR A 419 0.65 3.72 10.00
C TYR A 419 1.99 3.02 10.29
#